data_AF-T1B605-F1
#
_entry.id   AF-T1B605-F1
#
_cell.length_a   1.000
_cell.length_b   1.000
_cell.length_c   1.000
_cell.angle_alpha   90.00
_cell.angle_beta   90.00
_cell.angle_gamma   90.00
#
_symmetry.space_group_name_H-M   'P 1'
#
loop_
_entity.id
_entity.type
_entity.pdbx_description
1 polymer ?
#
loop_
_entity_poly.entity_id
_entity_poly.type
_entity_poly.pdbx_seq_one_letter_code
_entity_poly.pdbx_strand_id
1 'polypeptide(L)' 'NLVVDSIFRNGSEHIRKSFLPRLSSGEMIASLCLTEPASGSDALAMKTEPGSPETITF' A
#
# COMPACT_ATOMS: atom_id res chain seq x y z
N ASN A 1 -8.83 4.15 8.87
CA ASN A 1 -8.63 3.71 7.48
C ASN A 1 -7.15 3.41 7.30
N LEU A 2 -6.77 2.15 7.06
CA LEU A 2 -5.37 1.71 7.05
C LEU A 2 -4.55 2.28 5.89
N VAL A 3 -5.16 2.43 4.71
CA VAL A 3 -4.46 2.95 3.52
C VAL A 3 -4.25 4.45 3.63
N VAL A 4 -5.31 5.20 3.97
CA VAL A 4 -5.26 6.66 4.08
C VAL A 4 -4.29 7.10 5.18
N ASP A 5 -4.32 6.43 6.34
CA ASP A 5 -3.42 6.75 7.46
C ASP A 5 -1.96 6.44 7.11
N SER A 6 -1.69 5.32 6.43
CA SER A 6 -0.33 4.97 5.97
C SER A 6 0.23 6.01 4.98
N ILE A 7 -0.57 6.41 3.98
CA ILE A 7 -0.15 7.45 3.01
C ILE A 7 0.06 8.80 3.71
N PHE A 8 -0.82 9.17 4.64
CA PHE A 8 -0.72 10.45 5.34
C PHE A 8 0.55 10.55 6.20
N ARG A 9 0.91 9.47 6.91
CA ARG A 9 2.07 9.44 7.81
C ARG A 9 3.40 9.20 7.09
N ASN A 10 3.42 8.29 6.11
CA ASN A 10 4.65 7.75 5.54
C ASN A 10 4.88 8.17 4.07
N GLY A 11 3.85 8.66 3.37
CA GLY A 11 3.95 9.03 1.97
C GLY A 11 4.76 10.30 1.74
N SER A 12 5.41 10.42 0.58
CA SER A 12 6.00 11.69 0.15
C SER A 12 4.91 12.74 -0.13
N GLU A 13 5.30 14.02 -0.21
CA GLU A 13 4.37 15.10 -0.58
C GLU A 13 3.66 14.84 -1.92
N HIS A 14 4.39 14.29 -2.89
CA HIS A 14 3.84 13.95 -4.19
C HIS A 14 2.75 12.86 -4.08
N ILE A 15 3.02 11.77 -3.35
CA ILE A 15 2.06 10.69 -3.14
C ILE A 15 0.83 11.21 -2.38
N ARG A 16 1.02 12.00 -1.33
CA ARG A 16 -0.09 12.56 -0.55
C ARG A 16 -1.03 13.39 -1.43
N LYS A 17 -0.49 14.29 -2.25
CA LYS A 17 -1.28 15.16 -3.14
C LYS A 17 -2.03 14.40 -4.23
N SER A 18 -1.42 13.35 -4.78
CA SER A 18 -2.00 12.56 -5.87
C SER A 18 -3.12 11.63 -5.42
N PHE A 19 -3.00 11.02 -4.23
CA PHE A 19 -3.86 9.90 -3.83
C PHE A 19 -4.86 10.23 -2.70
N LEU A 20 -4.48 11.04 -1.71
CA LEU A 20 -5.36 11.30 -0.55
C LEU A 20 -6.72 11.93 -0.93
N PRO A 21 -6.81 12.90 -1.86
CA PRO A 21 -8.10 13.47 -2.23
C PRO A 21 -9.05 12.44 -2.85
N ARG A 22 -8.53 11.59 -3.75
CA ARG A 22 -9.30 10.57 -4.49
C ARG A 22 -9.73 9.40 -3.61
N LEU A 23 -8.87 9.02 -2.66
CA LEU A 23 -9.19 7.98 -1.66
C LEU A 23 -10.21 8.49 -0.63
N SER A 24 -10.13 9.76 -0.24
CA SER A 24 -11.04 10.35 0.75
C SER A 24 -12.41 10.69 0.15
N SER A 25 -12.47 11.01 -1.15
CA SER A 25 -13.72 11.23 -1.88
C SER A 25 -14.46 9.94 -2.26
N GLY A 26 -13.79 8.78 -2.15
CA GLY A 26 -14.33 7.49 -2.60
C GLY A 26 -14.26 7.27 -4.11
N GLU A 27 -13.62 8.16 -4.87
CA GLU A 27 -13.36 7.99 -6.30
C GLU A 27 -12.41 6.81 -6.56
N MET A 28 -11.54 6.52 -5.60
CA MET A 28 -10.57 5.42 -5.67
C MET A 28 -10.71 4.49 -4.47
N ILE A 29 -10.62 3.19 -4.74
CA ILE A 29 -10.53 2.13 -3.72
C ILE A 29 -9.11 1.60 -3.73
N ALA A 30 -8.53 1.43 -2.55
CA ALA A 30 -7.20 0.86 -2.38
C ALA A 30 -7.17 -0.06 -1.15
N SER A 31 -6.16 -0.92 -1.09
CA SER A 31 -5.94 -1.86 0.00
C SER A 31 -4.46 -1.93 0.37
N LEU A 32 -4.18 -2.34 1.60
CA LEU A 32 -2.83 -2.58 2.08
C LEU A 32 -2.55 -4.09 2.01
N CYS A 33 -1.73 -4.51 1.04
CA CYS A 33 -1.45 -5.92 0.76
C CYS A 33 -0.12 -6.35 1.39
N LEU A 34 -0.12 -6.59 2.71
CA LEU A 34 1.09 -7.03 3.43
C LEU A 34 1.18 -8.55 3.57
N THR A 35 0.05 -9.26 3.65
CA THR A 35 0.04 -10.71 3.90
C THR A 35 0.37 -11.51 2.65
N GLU A 36 1.24 -12.51 2.82
CA GLU A 36 1.52 -13.55 1.81
C GLU A 36 1.13 -14.93 2.36
N PRO A 37 0.90 -15.96 1.51
CA PRO A 37 0.45 -17.28 1.96
C PRO A 37 1.28 -17.93 3.09
N ALA A 38 2.58 -17.60 3.17
CA ALA A 38 3.49 -18.13 4.17
C ALA A 38 3.87 -17.11 5.28
N SER A 39 3.47 -15.84 5.14
CA SER A 39 4.00 -14.72 5.95
C SER A 39 2.86 -13.79 6.37
N GLY A 40 2.17 -14.19 7.45
CA GLY A 40 1.06 -13.43 8.04
C GLY A 40 1.49 -12.59 9.25
N SER A 41 2.00 -13.24 10.30
CA SER A 41 2.47 -12.57 11.53
C SER A 41 3.92 -12.09 11.45
N ASP A 42 4.72 -12.77 10.62
CA ASP A 42 6.11 -12.41 10.37
C ASP A 42 6.24 -11.70 9.03
N ALA A 43 6.10 -10.38 9.04
CA ALA A 43 6.24 -9.56 7.84
C ALA A 43 7.68 -9.52 7.31
N LEU A 44 8.68 -9.87 8.13
CA LEU A 44 10.07 -9.93 7.69
C LEU A 44 10.36 -11.20 6.88
N ALA A 45 9.50 -12.21 6.97
CA ALA A 45 9.55 -13.42 6.17
C ALA A 45 8.85 -13.27 4.80
N MET A 46 8.39 -12.07 4.43
CA MET A 46 7.83 -11.81 3.09
C MET A 46 8.86 -12.12 2.00
N LYS A 47 8.38 -12.69 0.90
CA LYS A 47 9.19 -13.06 -0.26
C LYS A 47 9.01 -12.13 -1.44
N THR A 48 7.94 -11.31 -1.47
CA THR A 48 7.75 -10.33 -2.54
C THR A 48 8.88 -9.31 -2.49
N GLU A 49 9.65 -9.25 -3.57
CA GLU A 49 10.71 -8.28 -3.77
C GLU A 49 10.29 -7.25 -4.82
N PRO A 50 10.73 -5.98 -4.70
CA PRO A 50 10.43 -4.96 -5.71
C PRO A 50 10.84 -5.41 -7.12
N GLY A 51 9.86 -5.52 -8.03
CA GLY A 51 10.08 -5.92 -9.42
C GLY A 51 9.91 -7.42 -9.71
N SER A 52 9.50 -8.21 -8.71
CA SER A 52 9.07 -9.58 -8.98
C SER A 52 7.81 -9.60 -9.88
N PRO A 53 7.61 -10.65 -10.70
CA PRO A 53 6.48 -10.71 -11.63
C PRO A 53 5.10 -10.69 -10.92
N GLU A 54 5.05 -11.03 -9.64
CA GLU A 54 3.85 -10.90 -8.80
C GLU A 54 3.66 -9.50 -8.16
N THR A 55 4.62 -8.58 -8.30
CA THR A 55 4.51 -7.21 -7.80
C THR A 55 3.61 -6.38 -8.72
N ILE A 56 2.40 -6.06 -8.25
CA ILE A 56 1.54 -5.06 -8.89
C ILE A 56 2.02 -3.67 -8.44
N THR A 57 2.86 -3.04 -9.25
CA THR A 57 3.27 -1.64 -9.07
C THR A 57 2.22 -0.72 -9.68
N PHE A 58 1.62 0.14 -8.87
CA PHE A 58 0.77 1.26 -9.33
C PHE A 58 1.60 2.53 -9.45
#